data_AF-A0A2C9KIY9-F1
#
_entry.id   AF-A0A2C9KIY9-F1
#
_cell.length_a   1.000
_cell.length_b   1.000
_cell.length_c   1.000
_cell.angle_alpha   90.00
_cell.angle_beta   90.00
_cell.angle_gamma   90.00
#
_symmetry.space_group_name_H-M   'P 1'
#
loop_
_entity.id
_entity.type
_entity.pdbx_description
1 polymer ?
#
loop_
_entity_poly.entity_id
_entity_poly.type
_entity_poly.pdbx_seq_one_letter_code
_entity_poly.pdbx_strand_id
1 'polypeptide(L)'
;MSDEEVSSESNPRYSISNGRFTIVKPDRVIDAGVYTCEASNKFGTVLSNPVELIYGYLGQFSNVKPSTVDAVLYMGIDLNCPIPLHNTGLSYNWYKADVQFLRPEFNPQYFLSRNGHLYISEVQASD
;
A
#
# COMPACT_ATOMS: atom_id res chain seq x y z
N MET A 1 -24.71 16.95 -1.13
CA MET A 1 -23.41 16.94 -1.82
C MET A 1 -23.71 17.29 -3.25
N SER A 2 -23.23 18.44 -3.70
CA SER A 2 -23.43 18.91 -5.08
C SER A 2 -22.45 18.18 -6.00
N ASP A 3 -22.96 17.64 -7.10
CA ASP A 3 -22.14 17.06 -8.14
C ASP A 3 -21.40 18.20 -8.87
N GLU A 4 -20.07 18.25 -8.72
CA GLU A 4 -19.24 19.26 -9.36
C GLU A 4 -18.73 18.74 -10.69
N GLU A 5 -19.07 19.45 -11.78
CA GLU A 5 -18.60 19.09 -13.11
C GLU A 5 -17.13 19.47 -13.28
N VAL A 6 -16.30 18.50 -13.67
CA VAL A 6 -14.86 18.71 -13.87
C VAL A 6 -14.60 18.94 -15.36
N SER A 7 -14.02 20.09 -15.69
CA SER A 7 -13.66 20.46 -17.06
C SER A 7 -12.20 20.94 -17.15
N SER A 8 -11.66 21.05 -18.36
CA SER A 8 -10.33 21.65 -18.57
C SER A 8 -10.27 23.13 -18.21
N GLU A 9 -11.42 23.80 -18.09
CA GLU A 9 -11.51 25.22 -17.75
C GLU A 9 -11.48 25.45 -16.23
N SER A 10 -11.86 24.44 -15.43
CA SER A 10 -11.90 24.58 -13.97
C SER A 10 -10.51 24.54 -13.32
N ASN A 11 -9.53 23.87 -13.95
CA ASN A 11 -8.16 23.84 -13.46
C ASN A 11 -7.17 23.63 -14.63
N PRO A 12 -6.09 24.42 -14.75
CA PRO A 12 -5.10 24.25 -15.82
C PRO A 12 -4.35 22.90 -15.78
N ARG A 13 -4.42 22.16 -14.66
CA ARG A 13 -3.88 20.80 -14.54
C ARG A 13 -4.77 19.73 -15.17
N TYR A 14 -6.02 20.06 -15.47
CA TYR A 14 -7.03 19.14 -15.97
C TYR A 14 -7.09 19.16 -17.49
N SER A 15 -7.11 17.98 -18.09
CA SER A 15 -7.30 17.83 -19.53
C SER A 15 -8.25 16.67 -19.81
N ILE A 16 -9.16 16.88 -20.75
CA ILE A 16 -10.10 15.86 -21.20
C ILE A 16 -9.91 15.70 -22.71
N SER A 17 -9.57 14.49 -23.15
CA SER A 17 -9.37 14.18 -24.56
C SER A 17 -9.91 12.79 -24.88
N ASN A 18 -10.78 12.68 -25.89
CA ASN A 18 -11.38 11.41 -26.31
C ASN A 18 -11.98 10.58 -25.16
N GLY A 19 -12.69 11.22 -24.23
CA GLY A 19 -13.30 10.56 -23.07
C GLY A 19 -12.32 10.19 -21.93
N ARG A 20 -11.05 10.57 -22.03
CA ARG A 20 -10.05 10.38 -20.96
C ARG A 20 -9.81 11.69 -20.22
N PHE A 21 -10.09 11.67 -18.92
CA PHE A 21 -9.71 12.72 -17.98
C PHE A 21 -8.27 12.48 -17.47
N THR A 22 -7.46 13.53 -17.41
CA THR A 22 -6.06 13.47 -16.98
C THR A 22 -5.73 14.66 -16.10
N ILE A 23 -5.10 14.39 -14.96
CA ILE A 23 -4.64 15.38 -13.97
C ILE A 23 -3.11 15.42 -13.98
N VAL A 24 -2.52 16.56 -14.30
CA VAL A 24 -1.07 16.78 -14.25
C VAL A 24 -0.67 17.23 -12.84
N LYS A 25 0.36 16.60 -12.25
CA LYS A 25 0.78 16.84 -10.86
C LYS A 25 -0.39 16.69 -9.88
N PRO A 26 -0.90 15.45 -9.75
CA PRO A 26 -2.02 15.13 -8.87
C PRO A 26 -1.69 15.47 -7.41
N ASP A 27 -2.63 16.12 -6.72
CA ASP A 27 -2.57 16.51 -5.31
C ASP A 27 -3.70 15.85 -4.49
N ARG A 28 -3.33 15.25 -3.35
CA ARG A 28 -4.25 14.49 -2.52
C ARG A 28 -5.40 15.32 -1.94
N VAL A 29 -5.17 16.58 -1.60
CA VAL A 29 -6.15 17.40 -0.88
C VAL A 29 -7.30 17.80 -1.81
N ILE A 30 -6.99 18.07 -3.07
CA ILE A 30 -7.94 18.63 -4.03
C ILE A 30 -8.42 17.63 -5.09
N ASP A 31 -7.64 16.58 -5.38
CA ASP A 31 -7.98 15.64 -6.46
C ASP A 31 -8.43 14.27 -5.92
N ALA A 32 -8.32 13.99 -4.60
CA ALA A 32 -8.83 12.73 -4.06
C ALA A 32 -10.36 12.76 -3.98
N GLY A 33 -11.01 11.72 -4.48
CA GLY A 33 -12.47 11.66 -4.52
C GLY A 33 -13.00 10.57 -5.44
N VAL A 34 -14.33 10.55 -5.59
CA VAL A 34 -15.03 9.63 -6.47
C VAL A 34 -15.39 10.36 -7.76
N TYR A 35 -14.96 9.81 -8.89
CA TYR A 35 -15.23 10.34 -10.22
C TYR A 35 -16.19 9.43 -10.98
N THR A 36 -17.07 10.03 -11.77
CA THR A 36 -17.89 9.34 -12.76
C THR A 36 -17.76 10.04 -14.11
N CYS A 37 -17.90 9.29 -15.20
CA CYS A 37 -17.91 9.83 -16.54
C CYS A 37 -19.34 9.89 -17.05
N GLU A 38 -19.80 11.08 -17.44
CA GLU A 38 -21.06 11.27 -18.14
C GLU A 38 -20.83 11.32 -19.65
N ALA A 39 -21.57 10.49 -20.39
CA ALA A 39 -21.57 10.49 -21.85
C ALA A 39 -22.98 10.79 -22.37
N SER A 40 -23.08 11.84 -23.20
CA SER A 40 -24.35 12.36 -23.69
C SER A 40 -24.38 12.42 -25.22
N ASN A 41 -25.49 12.03 -25.82
CA ASN A 41 -25.78 12.21 -27.24
C ASN A 41 -27.25 12.60 -27.46
N LYS A 42 -27.68 12.77 -28.72
CA LYS A 42 -29.06 13.19 -29.05
C LYS A 42 -30.19 12.25 -28.58
N PHE A 43 -29.85 11.03 -28.18
CA PHE A 43 -30.80 10.01 -27.72
C PHE A 43 -30.83 9.87 -26.20
N GLY A 44 -29.88 10.46 -25.47
CA GLY A 44 -29.85 10.43 -24.02
C GLY A 44 -28.43 10.50 -23.43
N THR A 45 -28.38 10.24 -22.12
CA THR A 45 -27.20 10.38 -21.27
C THR A 45 -27.02 9.12 -20.44
N VAL A 46 -25.77 8.71 -20.26
CA VAL A 46 -25.39 7.57 -19.41
C VAL A 46 -24.22 7.94 -18.51
N LEU A 47 -24.17 7.34 -17.32
CA LEU A 47 -23.09 7.48 -16.36
C LEU A 47 -22.28 6.18 -16.31
N SER A 48 -20.97 6.30 -16.15
CA SER A 48 -20.10 5.16 -15.86
C SER A 48 -20.29 4.66 -14.42
N ASN A 49 -19.72 3.50 -14.12
CA ASN A 49 -19.48 3.14 -12.72
C ASN A 49 -18.54 4.19 -12.08
N PRO A 50 -18.74 4.51 -10.79
CA PRO A 50 -17.85 5.40 -10.07
C PRO A 50 -16.46 4.78 -9.89
N VAL A 51 -15.43 5.62 -9.93
CA VAL A 51 -14.03 5.25 -9.66
C VAL A 51 -13.50 6.14 -8.54
N GLU A 52 -12.89 5.53 -7.52
CA GLU A 52 -12.26 6.26 -6.43
C GLU A 52 -10.78 6.52 -6.72
N LEU A 53 -10.39 7.80 -6.72
CA LEU A 53 -9.00 8.23 -6.81
C LEU A 53 -8.43 8.38 -5.40
N ILE A 54 -7.60 7.41 -5.00
CA ILE A 54 -6.86 7.43 -3.74
C ILE A 54 -5.36 7.63 -3.97
N TYR A 55 -4.68 8.17 -2.96
CA TYR A 55 -3.23 8.36 -2.98
C TYR A 55 -2.57 7.34 -2.07
N GLY A 56 -1.82 6.41 -2.66
CA GLY A 56 -1.05 5.44 -1.92
C GLY A 56 0.08 6.10 -1.14
N TYR A 57 0.24 5.73 0.12
CA TYR A 57 1.39 6.12 0.91
C TYR A 57 1.91 4.94 1.75
N LEU A 58 3.21 4.99 2.02
CA LEU A 58 3.92 4.11 2.94
C LEU A 58 4.86 4.97 3.77
N GLY A 59 4.63 5.01 5.08
CA GLY A 59 5.47 5.72 6.02
C GLY A 59 6.81 5.05 6.25
N GLN A 60 7.67 5.73 6.98
CA GLN A 60 8.94 5.16 7.46
C GLN A 60 8.71 4.37 8.74
N PHE A 61 9.54 3.35 8.97
CA PHE A 61 9.64 2.70 10.28
C PHE A 61 10.11 3.71 11.34
N SER A 62 9.85 3.38 12.60
CA SER A 62 10.39 4.13 13.73
C SER A 62 11.92 4.20 13.64
N ASN A 63 12.49 5.38 13.91
CA ASN A 63 13.92 5.58 14.05
C ASN A 63 14.47 5.08 15.41
N VAL A 64 13.58 4.65 16.31
CA VAL A 64 13.96 4.02 17.57
C VAL A 64 14.43 2.60 17.29
N LYS A 65 15.64 2.27 17.75
CA LYS A 65 16.19 0.92 17.61
C LYS A 65 15.26 -0.09 18.30
N PRO A 66 14.88 -1.20 17.64
CA PRO A 66 14.11 -2.26 18.27
C PRO A 66 14.82 -2.83 19.50
N SER A 67 14.03 -3.22 20.51
CA SER A 67 14.54 -3.96 21.66
C SER A 67 15.07 -5.33 21.22
N THR A 68 16.12 -5.80 21.89
CA THR A 68 16.59 -7.18 21.74
C THR A 68 15.50 -8.15 22.19
N VAL A 69 15.37 -9.26 21.46
CA VAL A 69 14.48 -10.35 21.81
C VAL A 69 15.35 -11.55 22.19
N ASP A 70 15.20 -12.04 23.41
CA ASP A 70 15.90 -13.24 23.87
C ASP A 70 15.13 -14.48 23.43
N ALA A 71 15.85 -15.45 22.85
CA ALA A 71 15.29 -16.70 22.38
C ALA A 71 15.92 -17.88 23.11
N VAL A 72 15.14 -18.95 23.33
CA VAL A 72 15.65 -20.20 23.89
C VAL A 72 15.85 -21.19 22.77
N LEU A 73 17.03 -21.81 22.72
CA LEU A 73 17.35 -22.84 21.73
C LEU A 73 16.28 -23.93 21.70
N TYR A 74 15.95 -24.37 20.49
CA TYR A 74 14.97 -25.41 20.18
C TYR A 74 13.51 -25.08 20.55
N MET A 75 13.23 -23.85 20.97
CA MET A 75 11.86 -23.36 21.17
C MET A 75 11.45 -22.42 20.04
N GLY A 76 10.14 -22.27 19.86
CA GLY A 76 9.58 -21.34 18.90
C GLY A 76 9.57 -19.90 19.41
N ILE A 77 9.66 -18.93 18.50
CA ILE A 77 9.56 -17.50 18.81
C ILE A 77 8.88 -16.74 17.68
N ASP A 78 8.27 -15.60 18.01
CA ASP A 78 7.79 -14.62 17.04
C ASP A 78 8.55 -13.29 17.14
N LEU A 79 8.84 -12.71 15.99
CA LEU A 79 9.44 -11.39 15.85
C LEU A 79 8.40 -10.45 15.25
N ASN A 80 8.00 -9.48 16.07
CA ASN A 80 7.01 -8.47 15.72
C ASN A 80 7.51 -7.55 14.58
N CYS A 81 6.64 -7.28 13.61
CA CYS A 81 6.89 -6.29 12.57
C CYS A 81 6.15 -4.99 12.91
N PRO A 82 6.83 -3.91 13.30
CA PRO A 82 6.17 -2.63 13.58
C PRO A 82 5.79 -1.93 12.28
N ILE A 83 4.67 -2.35 11.67
CA ILE A 83 4.22 -1.87 10.37
C ILE A 83 4.06 -0.33 10.40
N PRO A 84 4.68 0.42 9.47
CA PRO A 84 4.51 1.87 9.39
C PRO A 84 3.12 2.26 8.90
N LEU A 85 2.74 3.54 9.07
CA LEU A 85 1.47 4.07 8.57
C LEU A 85 1.36 3.86 7.05
N HIS A 86 0.24 3.32 6.58
CA HIS A 86 0.01 3.03 5.17
C HIS A 86 -1.49 2.96 4.85
N ASN A 87 -1.84 2.96 3.57
CA ASN A 87 -3.21 2.75 3.07
C ASN A 87 -3.29 1.84 1.84
N THR A 88 -2.23 1.06 1.58
CA THR A 88 -2.14 0.15 0.43
C THR A 88 -1.88 -1.28 0.89
N GLY A 89 -2.14 -2.26 0.03
CA GLY A 89 -1.75 -3.64 0.31
C GLY A 89 -0.23 -3.77 0.42
N LEU A 90 0.25 -4.35 1.52
CA LEU A 90 1.67 -4.53 1.77
C LEU A 90 2.13 -5.97 1.48
N SER A 91 3.41 -6.11 1.16
CA SER A 91 4.13 -7.38 1.15
C SER A 91 5.35 -7.23 2.04
N TYR A 92 5.62 -8.26 2.84
CA TYR A 92 6.65 -8.20 3.89
C TYR A 92 7.83 -9.07 3.51
N ASN A 93 8.99 -8.70 4.04
CA ASN A 93 10.26 -9.39 3.83
C ASN A 93 11.10 -9.18 5.09
N TRP A 94 11.81 -10.22 5.52
CA TRP A 94 12.74 -10.12 6.64
C TRP A 94 14.18 -10.31 6.18
N TYR A 95 15.08 -9.59 6.84
CA TYR A 95 16.51 -9.66 6.59
C TYR A 95 17.22 -10.05 7.87
N LYS A 96 18.26 -10.87 7.73
CA LYS A 96 19.20 -11.21 8.78
C LYS A 96 20.53 -10.52 8.54
N ALA A 97 21.06 -9.88 9.59
CA ALA A 97 22.33 -9.16 9.59
C ALA A 97 22.51 -8.20 8.39
N ASP A 98 21.45 -7.49 8.01
CA ASP A 98 21.40 -6.48 6.94
C ASP A 98 21.74 -6.95 5.50
N VAL A 99 22.08 -8.23 5.29
CA VAL A 99 22.50 -8.75 3.98
C VAL A 99 21.75 -9.99 3.51
N GLN A 100 21.20 -10.79 4.43
CA GLN A 100 20.59 -12.05 4.07
C GLN A 100 19.07 -11.94 4.08
N PHE A 101 18.47 -11.86 2.88
CA PHE A 101 17.04 -12.01 2.73
C PHE A 101 16.60 -13.40 3.19
N LEU A 102 15.68 -13.45 4.16
CA LEU A 102 15.11 -14.71 4.62
C LEU A 102 14.11 -15.20 3.56
N ARG A 103 14.32 -16.44 3.11
CA ARG A 103 13.45 -17.11 2.14
C ARG A 103 12.74 -18.28 2.81
N PRO A 104 11.53 -18.08 3.37
CA PRO A 104 10.76 -19.16 3.99
C PRO A 104 10.59 -20.38 3.08
N GLU A 105 10.60 -20.20 1.75
CA GLU A 105 10.49 -21.29 0.78
C GLU A 105 11.65 -22.30 0.86
N PHE A 106 12.82 -21.85 1.33
CA PHE A 106 14.02 -22.68 1.49
C PHE A 106 14.41 -22.92 2.95
N ASN A 107 13.67 -22.34 3.90
CA ASN A 107 13.95 -22.40 5.32
C ASN A 107 12.66 -22.80 6.05
N PRO A 108 12.37 -24.10 6.18
CA PRO A 108 11.07 -24.58 6.67
C PRO A 108 10.77 -24.20 8.12
N GLN A 109 11.80 -23.82 8.89
CA GLN A 109 11.65 -23.31 10.25
C GLN A 109 11.11 -21.87 10.32
N TYR A 110 11.15 -21.13 9.21
CA TYR A 110 10.66 -19.76 9.14
C TYR A 110 9.27 -19.69 8.54
N PHE A 111 8.39 -18.91 9.15
CA PHE A 111 7.07 -18.60 8.63
C PHE A 111 6.85 -17.09 8.64
N LEU A 112 6.59 -16.52 7.47
CA LEU A 112 6.24 -15.12 7.32
C LEU A 112 4.71 -14.98 7.26
N SER A 113 4.15 -14.35 8.27
CA SER A 113 2.71 -14.13 8.37
C SER A 113 2.24 -12.96 7.50
N ARG A 114 0.94 -12.94 7.17
CA ARG A 114 0.28 -11.85 6.43
C ARG A 114 0.31 -10.51 7.16
N ASN A 115 0.50 -10.51 8.48
CA ASN A 115 0.70 -9.29 9.28
C ASN A 115 2.18 -8.87 9.33
N GLY A 116 3.06 -9.51 8.56
CA GLY A 116 4.48 -9.20 8.50
C GLY A 116 5.30 -9.78 9.64
N HIS A 117 4.73 -10.44 10.64
CA HIS A 117 5.50 -11.09 11.70
C HIS A 117 6.31 -12.27 11.15
N LEU A 118 7.52 -12.45 11.67
CA LEU A 118 8.35 -13.61 11.39
C LEU A 118 8.24 -14.59 12.56
N TYR A 119 7.87 -15.82 12.28
CA TYR A 119 7.85 -16.90 13.24
C TYR A 119 9.02 -17.84 12.94
N ILE A 120 9.74 -18.24 13.97
CA ILE A 120 10.76 -19.29 13.91
C ILE A 120 10.24 -20.44 14.74
N SER A 121 9.96 -21.59 14.14
CA SER A 121 9.34 -22.73 14.84
C SER A 121 10.28 -23.40 15.83
N GLU A 122 11.57 -23.38 15.53
CA GLU A 122 12.63 -23.97 16.35
C GLU A 122 13.91 -23.16 16.18
N VAL A 123 14.28 -22.39 17.21
CA VAL A 123 15.46 -21.52 17.17
C VAL A 123 16.75 -22.34 17.24
N GLN A 124 17.66 -22.10 16.30
CA GLN A 124 18.98 -22.73 16.22
C GLN A 124 20.09 -21.77 16.62
N ALA A 125 21.25 -22.30 17.03
CA ALA A 125 22.41 -21.46 17.36
C ALA A 125 22.95 -20.64 16.17
N SER A 126 22.57 -21.03 14.95
CA SER A 126 22.89 -20.31 13.73
C SER A 126 21.95 -19.15 13.44
N ASP A 127 20.78 -19.05 14.10
CA ASP A 127 19.77 -18.00 13.90
C ASP A 127 20.22 -16.64 14.46
#